data_AF-A0A1A2WW20-F1
#
_entry.id   AF-A0A1A2WW20-F1
#
_cell.length_a   1.000
_cell.length_b   1.000
_cell.length_c   1.000
_cell.angle_alpha   90.00
_cell.angle_beta   90.00
_cell.angle_gamma   90.00
#
_symmetry.space_group_name_H-M   'P 1'
#
loop_
_entity.id
_entity.type
_entity.pdbx_description
1 polymer ?
#
loop_
_entity_poly.entity_id
_entity_poly.type
_entity_poly.pdbx_seq_one_letter_code
_entity_poly.pdbx_strand_id
1 'polypeptide(L)'
;MTARAPRMTPCVKWLLRAGPADYMLALSVASASLPVVGKRLEPLGALTAMSVWGARHAPQALSAMTKDWLAPHAKDAPPAEPQSIREVSVAALRGVVSAADLDLDWPVAERTPPIWDAMRRRRYLYRRGVHYGDHPAQVLEVWRRKDLPAQPAPVLIFVPGGAWVHGKAMGQGSALMSRLAEQGWVCLAIDYRVAPHHRWPRHITDVKTAIAWARANVDKFGGDRNFVAVAGCSAGGHLSALAGLTHDDPAHQAALPEGADSSVDAVVGIYGRYDWEDRSTPERVRFVDFLERVVVKKSIARHPEVFRDASPIARVHRNAPPFLVIHGSKDSVIPVEQARSFVERLRAVSHSMVGYLELPGAGHGYDLIDGERAGAAAHAASLFLNQVYRTKIQIGAKEVI
;
A
#
# COMPACT_ATOMS: atom_id res chain seq x y z
N MET A 1 -32.73 -39.46 40.83
CA MET A 1 -32.57 -39.12 39.40
C MET A 1 -32.40 -37.61 39.28
N THR A 2 -31.16 -37.12 39.17
CA THR A 2 -30.89 -35.68 38.98
C THR A 2 -31.03 -35.33 37.50
N ALA A 3 -32.08 -34.58 37.16
CA ALA A 3 -32.35 -34.13 35.80
C ALA A 3 -31.22 -33.19 35.30
N ARG A 4 -30.60 -33.57 34.18
CA ARG A 4 -29.53 -32.81 33.53
C ARG A 4 -30.14 -31.57 32.86
N ALA A 5 -29.74 -30.38 33.27
CA ALA A 5 -30.17 -29.14 32.63
C ALA A 5 -29.83 -29.14 31.12
N PRO A 6 -30.71 -28.60 30.24
CA PRO A 6 -30.50 -28.64 28.80
C PRO A 6 -29.26 -27.82 28.43
N ARG A 7 -28.32 -28.46 27.74
CA ARG A 7 -27.13 -27.78 27.18
C ARG A 7 -27.58 -26.89 26.02
N MET A 8 -27.46 -25.57 26.18
CA MET A 8 -27.66 -24.61 25.09
C MET A 8 -26.78 -24.95 23.89
N THR A 9 -27.38 -24.95 22.71
CA THR A 9 -26.69 -25.23 21.44
C THR A 9 -25.65 -24.14 21.13
N PRO A 10 -24.55 -24.46 20.42
CA PRO A 10 -23.50 -23.50 20.07
C PRO A 10 -24.03 -22.27 19.32
N CYS A 11 -25.07 -22.44 18.50
CA CYS A 11 -25.72 -21.36 17.75
C CYS A 11 -26.40 -20.34 18.68
N VAL A 12 -27.13 -20.81 19.69
CA VAL A 12 -27.81 -19.94 20.66
C VAL A 12 -26.80 -19.24 21.57
N LYS A 13 -25.71 -19.93 21.96
CA LYS A 13 -24.59 -19.28 22.68
C LYS A 13 -23.86 -18.23 21.84
N TRP A 14 -23.75 -18.43 20.53
CA TRP A 14 -23.17 -17.47 19.61
C TRP A 14 -24.07 -16.24 19.45
N LEU A 15 -25.37 -16.42 19.19
CA LEU A 15 -26.35 -15.32 19.07
C LEU A 15 -26.37 -14.41 20.31
N LEU A 16 -26.30 -14.99 21.51
CA LEU A 16 -26.31 -14.25 22.77
C LEU A 16 -24.99 -13.52 23.09
N ARG A 17 -23.88 -13.87 22.41
CA ARG A 17 -22.55 -13.27 22.62
C ARG A 17 -22.07 -12.45 21.42
N ALA A 18 -22.73 -12.58 20.28
CA ALA A 18 -22.37 -11.92 19.03
C ALA A 18 -22.59 -10.41 19.16
N GLY A 19 -21.52 -9.65 18.94
CA GLY A 19 -21.61 -8.21 18.76
C GLY A 19 -22.04 -7.87 17.33
N PRO A 20 -22.40 -6.62 17.03
CA PRO A 20 -22.87 -6.27 15.68
C PRO A 20 -21.83 -6.53 14.57
N ALA A 21 -20.53 -6.58 14.89
CA ALA A 21 -19.48 -6.99 13.94
C ALA A 21 -19.55 -8.48 13.56
N ASP A 22 -19.97 -9.35 14.48
CA ASP A 22 -20.13 -10.79 14.23
C ASP A 22 -21.34 -11.06 13.32
N TYR A 23 -22.43 -10.29 13.51
CA TYR A 23 -23.58 -10.30 12.61
C TYR A 23 -23.22 -9.79 11.21
N MET A 24 -22.38 -8.76 11.11
CA MET A 24 -21.91 -8.21 9.82
C MET A 24 -20.94 -9.15 9.10
N LEU A 25 -20.06 -9.84 9.83
CA LEU A 25 -19.22 -10.89 9.28
C LEU A 25 -20.08 -12.06 8.79
N ALA A 26 -21.11 -12.44 9.54
CA ALA A 26 -22.07 -13.47 9.14
C ALA A 26 -22.88 -13.05 7.91
N LEU A 27 -23.29 -11.79 7.80
CA LEU A 27 -23.97 -11.23 6.63
C LEU A 27 -23.05 -11.17 5.40
N SER A 28 -21.79 -10.77 5.57
CA SER A 28 -20.77 -10.78 4.51
C SER A 28 -20.47 -12.21 4.02
N VAL A 29 -20.35 -13.17 4.95
CA VAL A 29 -20.17 -14.60 4.62
C VAL A 29 -21.40 -15.18 3.93
N ALA A 30 -22.62 -14.85 4.40
CA ALA A 30 -23.87 -15.32 3.81
C ALA A 30 -24.09 -14.75 2.39
N SER A 31 -23.80 -13.46 2.18
CA SER A 31 -23.94 -12.82 0.86
C SER A 31 -22.87 -13.28 -0.14
N ALA A 32 -21.66 -13.59 0.31
CA ALA A 32 -20.60 -14.19 -0.52
C ALA A 32 -20.86 -15.67 -0.89
N SER A 33 -21.70 -16.38 -0.11
CA SER A 33 -22.03 -17.79 -0.35
C SER A 33 -23.14 -18.04 -1.38
N LEU A 34 -23.74 -16.98 -1.95
CA LEU A 34 -24.80 -17.10 -2.96
C LEU A 34 -24.21 -17.29 -4.37
N PRO A 35 -24.57 -18.38 -5.08
CA PRO A 35 -23.78 -18.97 -6.17
C PRO A 35 -23.66 -18.15 -7.47
N VAL A 36 -24.39 -17.04 -7.63
CA VAL A 36 -24.39 -16.24 -8.86
C VAL A 36 -24.21 -14.73 -8.62
N VAL A 37 -24.58 -14.23 -7.44
CA VAL A 37 -24.62 -12.79 -7.12
C VAL A 37 -23.45 -12.36 -6.22
N GLY A 38 -22.82 -13.30 -5.49
CA GLY A 38 -21.73 -13.03 -4.53
C GLY A 38 -20.54 -12.26 -5.13
N LYS A 39 -20.07 -12.61 -6.34
CA LYS A 39 -18.93 -11.93 -7.00
C LYS A 39 -19.19 -10.44 -7.35
N ARG A 40 -20.45 -10.05 -7.53
CA ARG A 40 -20.84 -8.64 -7.78
C ARG A 40 -21.16 -7.87 -6.50
N LEU A 41 -21.47 -8.58 -5.41
CA LEU A 41 -21.78 -8.01 -4.11
C LEU A 41 -20.58 -7.97 -3.15
N GLU A 42 -19.51 -8.72 -3.42
CA GLU A 42 -18.27 -8.70 -2.63
C GLU A 42 -17.68 -7.29 -2.45
N PRO A 43 -17.64 -6.41 -3.49
CA PRO A 43 -17.24 -5.02 -3.31
C PRO A 43 -18.20 -4.24 -2.39
N LEU A 44 -19.50 -4.53 -2.44
CA LEU A 44 -20.53 -3.90 -1.60
C LEU A 44 -20.46 -4.40 -0.16
N GLY A 45 -20.14 -5.68 0.07
CA GLY A 45 -19.91 -6.24 1.41
C GLY A 45 -18.67 -5.64 2.07
N ALA A 46 -17.57 -5.49 1.31
CA ALA A 46 -16.36 -4.81 1.76
C ALA A 46 -16.61 -3.30 2.01
N LEU A 47 -17.33 -2.62 1.11
CA LEU A 47 -17.74 -1.22 1.31
C LEU A 47 -18.61 -1.08 2.56
N THR A 48 -19.59 -1.95 2.75
CA THR A 48 -20.49 -1.90 3.92
C THR A 48 -19.71 -2.19 5.20
N ALA A 49 -18.78 -3.14 5.19
CA ALA A 49 -17.90 -3.41 6.32
C ALA A 49 -17.01 -2.19 6.64
N MET A 50 -16.43 -1.52 5.64
CA MET A 50 -15.64 -0.30 5.82
C MET A 50 -16.47 0.90 6.27
N SER A 51 -17.65 1.12 5.68
CA SER A 51 -18.57 2.21 6.03
C SER A 51 -19.08 2.07 7.46
N VAL A 52 -19.45 0.86 7.88
CA VAL A 52 -19.95 0.60 9.24
C VAL A 52 -18.82 0.55 10.26
N TRP A 53 -17.63 0.03 9.90
CA TRP A 53 -16.45 0.12 10.75
C TRP A 53 -16.03 1.59 10.96
N GLY A 54 -15.96 2.36 9.89
CA GLY A 54 -15.70 3.80 9.90
C GLY A 54 -16.74 4.58 10.71
N ALA A 55 -18.03 4.28 10.55
CA ALA A 55 -19.11 4.91 11.31
C ALA A 55 -19.03 4.67 12.82
N ARG A 56 -18.42 3.55 13.24
CA ARG A 56 -18.44 3.11 14.64
C ARG A 56 -17.12 3.27 15.40
N HIS A 57 -15.98 3.18 14.72
CA HIS A 57 -14.66 3.18 15.36
C HIS A 57 -13.80 4.40 14.99
N ALA A 58 -14.24 5.16 13.99
CA ALA A 58 -13.69 6.46 13.65
C ALA A 58 -14.82 7.39 13.17
N PRO A 59 -15.87 7.65 13.99
CA PRO A 59 -16.99 8.50 13.59
C PRO A 59 -16.54 9.90 13.18
N GLN A 60 -15.41 10.39 13.73
CA GLN A 60 -14.78 11.64 13.31
C GLN A 60 -14.03 11.52 11.98
N ALA A 61 -13.48 10.35 11.62
CA ALA A 61 -12.85 10.12 10.31
C ALA A 61 -13.90 9.92 9.21
N LEU A 62 -15.00 9.22 9.52
CA LEU A 62 -16.15 9.15 8.61
C LEU A 62 -16.85 10.51 8.51
N SER A 63 -17.01 11.26 9.63
CA SER A 63 -17.55 12.62 9.56
C SER A 63 -16.59 13.61 8.91
N ALA A 64 -15.27 13.41 9.00
CA ALA A 64 -14.28 14.23 8.29
C ALA A 64 -14.29 13.90 6.80
N MET A 65 -14.27 12.62 6.40
CA MET A 65 -14.43 12.20 5.00
C MET A 65 -15.76 12.65 4.41
N THR A 66 -16.86 12.55 5.15
CA THR A 66 -18.19 12.99 4.67
C THR A 66 -18.36 14.50 4.74
N LYS A 67 -17.78 15.22 5.72
CA LYS A 67 -17.74 16.69 5.70
C LYS A 67 -16.86 17.22 4.59
N ASP A 68 -15.69 16.63 4.33
CA ASP A 68 -14.82 17.03 3.23
C ASP A 68 -15.44 16.69 1.86
N TRP A 69 -16.29 15.67 1.79
CA TRP A 69 -17.05 15.30 0.59
C TRP A 69 -18.32 16.13 0.36
N LEU A 70 -19.01 16.57 1.44
CA LEU A 70 -20.29 17.30 1.38
C LEU A 70 -20.17 18.81 1.61
N ALA A 71 -19.04 19.30 2.12
CA ALA A 71 -18.82 20.74 2.26
C ALA A 71 -18.40 21.32 0.91
N PRO A 72 -19.20 22.20 0.28
CA PRO A 72 -18.65 23.08 -0.75
C PRO A 72 -17.60 23.95 -0.06
N HIS A 73 -16.32 23.74 -0.38
CA HIS A 73 -15.15 24.53 0.05
C HIS A 73 -15.43 25.50 1.22
N ALA A 74 -15.47 24.98 2.44
CA ALA A 74 -15.41 25.83 3.63
C ALA A 74 -13.99 26.37 3.73
N LYS A 75 -13.79 27.57 3.17
CA LYS A 75 -12.64 28.43 3.37
C LYS A 75 -12.50 28.72 4.87
N ASP A 76 -11.66 28.01 5.60
CA ASP A 76 -11.14 28.47 6.92
C ASP A 76 -9.81 27.79 7.30
N ALA A 77 -9.00 27.45 6.29
CA ALA A 77 -7.55 27.47 6.39
C ALA A 77 -7.05 27.92 5.02
N PRO A 78 -6.08 28.86 4.93
CA PRO A 78 -5.46 29.11 3.64
C PRO A 78 -4.94 27.77 3.11
N PRO A 79 -5.15 27.44 1.81
CA PRO A 79 -4.45 26.32 1.22
C PRO A 79 -2.98 26.52 1.55
N ALA A 80 -2.31 25.50 2.08
CA ALA A 80 -0.88 25.55 2.30
C ALA A 80 -0.27 26.03 0.97
N GLU A 81 0.40 27.18 0.96
CA GLU A 81 0.82 27.79 -0.29
C GLU A 81 1.60 26.73 -1.10
N PRO A 82 1.41 26.61 -2.42
CA PRO A 82 2.11 25.63 -3.25
C PRO A 82 3.64 25.67 -3.04
N GLN A 83 4.17 26.84 -2.66
CA GLN A 83 5.56 27.03 -2.22
C GLN A 83 5.91 26.16 -1.01
N SER A 84 5.06 26.06 0.01
CA SER A 84 5.30 25.22 1.20
C SER A 84 5.36 23.72 0.88
N ILE A 85 4.49 23.20 0.01
CA ILE A 85 4.52 21.77 -0.37
C ILE A 85 5.78 21.46 -1.20
N ARG A 86 6.13 22.35 -2.13
CA ARG A 86 7.36 22.24 -2.92
C ARG A 86 8.59 22.28 -2.03
N GLU A 87 8.69 23.26 -1.13
CA GLU A 87 9.81 23.44 -0.21
C GLU A 87 10.01 22.20 0.67
N VAL A 88 8.93 21.69 1.25
CA VAL A 88 8.98 20.47 2.07
C VAL A 88 9.38 19.26 1.23
N SER A 89 8.90 19.15 -0.01
CA SER A 89 9.28 18.07 -0.93
C SER A 89 10.75 18.14 -1.35
N VAL A 90 11.27 19.33 -1.63
CA VAL A 90 12.69 19.54 -1.96
C VAL A 90 13.57 19.26 -0.74
N ALA A 91 13.17 19.71 0.45
CA ALA A 91 13.90 19.45 1.68
C ALA A 91 13.95 17.95 2.01
N ALA A 92 12.83 17.23 1.83
CA ALA A 92 12.72 15.79 2.04
C ALA A 92 13.63 14.95 1.13
N LEU A 93 13.91 15.45 -0.07
CA LEU A 93 14.73 14.78 -1.08
C LEU A 93 16.17 15.28 -1.14
N ARG A 94 16.54 16.29 -0.35
CA ARG A 94 17.91 16.79 -0.29
C ARG A 94 18.84 15.69 0.23
N GLY A 95 19.92 15.41 -0.53
CA GLY A 95 20.84 14.31 -0.22
C GLY A 95 20.32 12.92 -0.61
N VAL A 96 19.09 12.84 -1.14
CA VAL A 96 18.47 11.62 -1.67
C VAL A 96 18.40 11.68 -3.20
N VAL A 97 18.12 12.86 -3.76
CA VAL A 97 18.09 13.12 -5.21
C VAL A 97 19.15 14.15 -5.55
N SER A 98 19.67 14.10 -6.79
CA SER A 98 20.66 15.08 -7.25
C SER A 98 20.07 16.50 -7.22
N ALA A 99 20.91 17.50 -6.93
CA ALA A 99 20.49 18.90 -6.90
C ALA A 99 19.89 19.34 -8.25
N ALA A 100 20.48 18.88 -9.35
CA ALA A 100 20.01 19.19 -10.70
C ALA A 100 18.56 18.74 -10.94
N ASP A 101 18.13 17.57 -10.44
CA ASP A 101 16.74 17.15 -10.61
C ASP A 101 15.77 17.84 -9.64
N LEU A 102 16.27 18.35 -8.49
CA LEU A 102 15.46 19.12 -7.55
C LEU A 102 15.19 20.53 -8.07
N ASP A 103 16.11 21.07 -8.86
CA ASP A 103 16.03 22.39 -9.50
C ASP A 103 15.18 22.40 -10.77
N LEU A 104 14.82 21.23 -11.32
CA LEU A 104 13.87 21.12 -12.43
C LEU A 104 12.49 21.66 -12.06
N ASP A 105 11.72 22.02 -13.08
CA ASP A 105 10.35 22.49 -12.90
C ASP A 105 9.47 21.40 -12.28
N TRP A 106 8.98 21.68 -11.07
CA TRP A 106 7.98 20.86 -10.40
C TRP A 106 6.64 21.01 -11.14
N PRO A 107 5.86 19.92 -11.30
CA PRO A 107 4.58 19.99 -11.98
C PRO A 107 3.66 20.97 -11.24
N VAL A 108 2.87 21.71 -12.01
CA VAL A 108 1.85 22.60 -11.46
C VAL A 108 0.88 21.76 -10.62
N ALA A 109 0.55 22.25 -9.43
CA ALA A 109 -0.42 21.63 -8.54
C ALA A 109 -1.74 21.37 -9.27
N GLU A 110 -2.07 20.09 -9.45
CA GLU A 110 -3.33 19.70 -10.08
C GLU A 110 -4.46 19.83 -9.07
N ARG A 111 -5.48 20.63 -9.37
CA ARG A 111 -6.63 20.80 -8.46
C ARG A 111 -7.64 19.65 -8.54
N THR A 112 -7.57 18.85 -9.61
CA THR A 112 -8.52 17.77 -9.84
C THR A 112 -8.10 16.50 -9.08
N PRO A 113 -8.99 15.89 -8.30
CA PRO A 113 -8.71 14.61 -7.64
C PRO A 113 -8.31 13.52 -8.65
N PRO A 114 -7.22 12.75 -8.42
CA PRO A 114 -6.78 11.71 -9.35
C PRO A 114 -7.82 10.63 -9.61
N ILE A 115 -8.69 10.35 -8.64
CA ILE A 115 -9.79 9.38 -8.80
C ILE A 115 -10.77 9.78 -9.91
N TRP A 116 -10.80 11.06 -10.30
CA TRP A 116 -11.66 11.56 -11.39
C TRP A 116 -10.96 11.57 -12.74
N ASP A 117 -9.65 11.32 -12.78
CA ASP A 117 -8.87 11.30 -14.02
C ASP A 117 -8.83 9.91 -14.67
N ALA A 118 -9.97 9.51 -15.23
CA ALA A 118 -10.07 8.28 -16.02
C ALA A 118 -9.19 8.31 -17.29
N MET A 119 -8.80 9.50 -17.77
CA MET A 119 -7.99 9.67 -18.96
C MET A 119 -6.54 9.23 -18.73
N ARG A 120 -5.94 9.57 -17.58
CA ARG A 120 -4.60 9.07 -17.18
C ARG A 120 -4.49 7.56 -17.27
N ARG A 121 -5.46 6.86 -16.66
CA ARG A 121 -5.54 5.41 -16.72
C ARG A 121 -5.68 4.88 -18.14
N ARG A 122 -6.60 5.45 -18.93
CA ARG A 122 -6.84 4.99 -20.30
C ARG A 122 -5.63 5.20 -21.22
N ARG A 123 -4.81 6.24 -20.96
CA ARG A 123 -3.65 6.58 -21.78
C ARG A 123 -2.52 5.55 -21.67
N TYR A 124 -2.24 5.06 -20.47
CA TYR A 124 -1.08 4.21 -20.20
C TYR A 124 -1.42 2.75 -19.93
N LEU A 125 -2.68 2.41 -19.70
CA LEU A 125 -3.09 1.02 -19.53
C LEU A 125 -2.86 0.22 -20.83
N TYR A 126 -1.92 -0.74 -20.78
CA TYR A 126 -1.54 -1.58 -21.89
C TYR A 126 -2.27 -2.93 -21.89
N ARG A 127 -2.33 -3.60 -20.73
CA ARG A 127 -3.00 -4.91 -20.59
C ARG A 127 -3.63 -5.05 -19.22
N ARG A 128 -4.78 -5.72 -19.15
CA ARG A 128 -5.49 -6.05 -17.90
C ARG A 128 -5.55 -7.56 -17.70
N GLY A 129 -5.68 -7.98 -16.45
CA GLY A 129 -5.96 -9.38 -16.11
C GLY A 129 -4.80 -10.31 -16.44
N VAL A 130 -3.56 -9.83 -16.34
CA VAL A 130 -2.38 -10.69 -16.46
C VAL A 130 -2.24 -11.46 -15.16
N HIS A 131 -2.28 -12.80 -15.22
CA HIS A 131 -2.10 -13.63 -14.04
C HIS A 131 -0.63 -13.67 -13.64
N TYR A 132 -0.36 -13.36 -12.37
CA TYR A 132 0.97 -13.50 -11.79
C TYR A 132 1.09 -14.70 -10.84
N GLY A 133 -0.03 -15.37 -10.55
CA GLY A 133 -0.10 -16.62 -9.78
C GLY A 133 -1.37 -17.41 -10.09
N ASP A 134 -1.52 -18.55 -9.42
CA ASP A 134 -2.57 -19.54 -9.73
C ASP A 134 -3.97 -19.14 -9.23
N HIS A 135 -4.05 -18.23 -8.26
CA HIS A 135 -5.32 -17.82 -7.72
C HIS A 135 -6.03 -16.81 -8.64
N PRO A 136 -7.36 -16.86 -8.83
CA PRO A 136 -8.10 -15.91 -9.65
C PRO A 136 -7.96 -14.43 -9.24
N ALA A 137 -7.56 -14.17 -7.99
CA ALA A 137 -7.31 -12.82 -7.47
C ALA A 137 -5.87 -12.35 -7.70
N GLN A 138 -4.94 -13.22 -8.08
CA GLN A 138 -3.53 -12.89 -8.35
C GLN A 138 -3.37 -12.41 -9.80
N VAL A 139 -3.97 -11.25 -10.07
CA VAL A 139 -3.97 -10.60 -11.38
C VAL A 139 -3.36 -9.21 -11.30
N LEU A 140 -2.84 -8.72 -12.43
CA LEU A 140 -2.30 -7.37 -12.51
C LEU A 140 -2.69 -6.64 -13.79
N GLU A 141 -2.63 -5.31 -13.73
CA GLU A 141 -2.71 -4.41 -14.87
C GLU A 141 -1.29 -3.92 -15.23
N VAL A 142 -0.96 -3.97 -16.52
CA VAL A 142 0.31 -3.47 -17.06
C VAL A 142 0.08 -2.08 -17.63
N TRP A 143 0.84 -1.12 -17.13
CA TRP A 143 0.83 0.28 -17.54
C TRP A 143 2.17 0.63 -18.17
N ARG A 144 2.15 1.12 -19.41
CA ARG A 144 3.34 1.57 -20.13
C ARG A 144 2.96 2.47 -21.30
N ARG A 145 3.93 3.20 -21.82
CA ARG A 145 3.82 3.86 -23.12
C ARG A 145 3.68 2.85 -24.26
N LYS A 146 2.89 3.21 -25.28
CA LYS A 146 2.73 2.39 -26.49
C LYS A 146 4.02 2.38 -27.32
N ASP A 147 4.71 3.52 -27.33
CA ASP A 147 5.98 3.78 -27.98
C ASP A 147 7.18 3.56 -27.04
N LEU A 148 7.05 2.64 -26.08
CA LEU A 148 8.14 2.28 -25.18
C LEU A 148 9.37 1.87 -26.01
N PRO A 149 10.57 2.44 -25.76
CA PRO A 149 11.78 2.10 -26.50
C PRO A 149 12.14 0.61 -26.37
N ALA A 150 13.01 0.13 -27.26
CA ALA A 150 13.45 -1.27 -27.25
C ALA A 150 14.34 -1.64 -26.06
N GLN A 151 14.95 -0.65 -25.39
CA GLN A 151 15.76 -0.87 -24.19
C GLN A 151 14.88 -1.28 -23.00
N PRO A 152 15.33 -2.22 -22.14
CA PRO A 152 14.56 -2.64 -20.97
C PRO A 152 14.26 -1.46 -20.04
N ALA A 153 12.97 -1.26 -19.74
CA ALA A 153 12.48 -0.14 -18.94
C ALA A 153 12.43 -0.48 -17.45
N PRO A 154 12.78 0.45 -16.53
CA PRO A 154 12.64 0.20 -15.10
C PRO A 154 11.19 -0.14 -14.72
N VAL A 155 11.03 -1.05 -13.75
CA VAL A 155 9.74 -1.61 -13.37
C VAL A 155 9.30 -1.10 -12.00
N LEU A 156 8.03 -0.70 -11.89
CA LEU A 156 7.37 -0.46 -10.61
C LEU A 156 6.23 -1.46 -10.40
N ILE A 157 6.21 -2.16 -9.28
CA ILE A 157 5.02 -2.86 -8.79
C ILE A 157 4.26 -1.93 -7.84
N PHE A 158 2.99 -1.67 -8.12
CA PHE A 158 2.12 -0.90 -7.26
C PHE A 158 1.15 -1.80 -6.49
N VAL A 159 1.20 -1.72 -5.16
CA VAL A 159 0.37 -2.50 -4.23
C VAL A 159 -0.72 -1.59 -3.65
N PRO A 160 -2.00 -1.88 -3.92
CA PRO A 160 -3.08 -1.03 -3.44
C PRO A 160 -3.33 -1.16 -1.93
N GLY A 161 -3.96 -0.11 -1.39
CA GLY A 161 -4.46 -0.09 -0.02
C GLY A 161 -5.75 -0.87 0.12
N GLY A 162 -6.54 -0.53 1.16
CA GLY A 162 -7.83 -1.18 1.43
C GLY A 162 -7.85 -2.04 2.70
N ALA A 163 -7.03 -1.69 3.70
CA ALA A 163 -7.02 -2.30 5.04
C ALA A 163 -6.96 -3.85 5.02
N TRP A 164 -6.25 -4.43 4.05
CA TRP A 164 -6.12 -5.88 3.82
C TRP A 164 -7.45 -6.62 3.60
N VAL A 165 -8.56 -5.89 3.43
CA VAL A 165 -9.93 -6.40 3.17
C VAL A 165 -10.44 -5.99 1.80
N HIS A 166 -9.76 -5.04 1.17
CA HIS A 166 -9.91 -4.67 -0.23
C HIS A 166 -8.50 -4.62 -0.83
N GLY A 167 -8.31 -5.25 -1.99
CA GLY A 167 -6.98 -5.50 -2.55
C GLY A 167 -6.90 -5.19 -4.02
N LYS A 168 -7.76 -4.28 -4.52
CA LYS A 168 -7.79 -3.87 -5.93
C LYS A 168 -7.35 -2.43 -6.10
N ALA A 169 -6.73 -2.14 -7.24
CA ALA A 169 -6.10 -0.85 -7.46
C ALA A 169 -7.03 0.38 -7.45
N MET A 170 -8.36 0.26 -7.64
CA MET A 170 -9.39 1.33 -7.50
C MET A 170 -9.01 2.79 -7.86
N GLY A 171 -8.05 3.03 -8.75
CA GLY A 171 -7.51 4.37 -9.05
C GLY A 171 -6.39 4.88 -8.12
N GLN A 172 -6.06 4.15 -7.05
CA GLN A 172 -4.91 4.43 -6.18
C GLN A 172 -3.61 4.37 -6.96
N GLY A 173 -2.67 5.25 -6.62
CA GLY A 173 -1.37 5.32 -7.29
C GLY A 173 -1.42 5.72 -8.77
N SER A 174 -2.58 6.10 -9.32
CA SER A 174 -2.74 6.46 -10.73
C SER A 174 -1.85 7.64 -11.14
N ALA A 175 -1.72 8.66 -10.28
CA ALA A 175 -0.83 9.80 -10.49
C ALA A 175 0.64 9.36 -10.59
N LEU A 176 1.10 8.51 -9.66
CA LEU A 176 2.46 7.96 -9.66
C LEU A 176 2.72 7.09 -10.90
N MET A 177 1.86 6.11 -11.16
CA MET A 177 2.04 5.18 -12.28
C MET A 177 1.96 5.89 -13.63
N SER A 178 1.08 6.88 -13.77
CA SER A 178 0.97 7.65 -15.02
C SER A 178 2.21 8.51 -15.27
N ARG A 179 2.76 9.13 -14.21
CA ARG A 179 4.00 9.89 -14.29
C ARG A 179 5.19 9.01 -14.67
N LEU A 180 5.33 7.85 -14.02
CA LEU A 180 6.41 6.91 -14.32
C LEU A 180 6.26 6.33 -15.73
N ALA A 181 5.05 5.93 -16.14
CA ALA A 181 4.79 5.45 -17.48
C ALA A 181 5.15 6.51 -18.55
N GLU A 182 4.84 7.79 -18.30
CA GLU A 182 5.23 8.90 -19.18
C GLU A 182 6.76 9.02 -19.31
N GLN A 183 7.47 8.81 -18.20
CA GLN A 183 8.94 8.76 -18.11
C GLN A 183 9.55 7.45 -18.65
N GLY A 184 8.73 6.55 -19.21
CA GLY A 184 9.21 5.32 -19.85
C GLY A 184 9.36 4.13 -18.89
N TRP A 185 8.72 4.13 -17.73
CA TRP A 185 8.65 2.96 -16.85
C TRP A 185 7.55 1.98 -17.29
N VAL A 186 7.70 0.72 -16.87
CA VAL A 186 6.62 -0.27 -16.86
C VAL A 186 6.07 -0.38 -15.45
N CYS A 187 4.80 -0.01 -15.24
CA CYS A 187 4.14 -0.14 -13.94
C CYS A 187 3.18 -1.33 -13.93
N LEU A 188 3.21 -2.12 -12.85
CA LEU A 188 2.40 -3.31 -12.62
C LEU A 188 1.49 -3.04 -11.41
N ALA A 189 0.22 -2.72 -11.64
CA ALA A 189 -0.74 -2.57 -10.54
C ALA A 189 -1.33 -3.94 -10.21
N ILE A 190 -1.05 -4.47 -9.02
CA ILE A 190 -1.47 -5.82 -8.64
C ILE A 190 -2.78 -5.80 -7.86
N ASP A 191 -3.61 -6.81 -8.08
CA ASP A 191 -4.67 -7.20 -7.15
C ASP A 191 -4.12 -8.33 -6.27
N TYR A 192 -4.48 -8.38 -4.98
CA TYR A 192 -4.04 -9.46 -4.07
C TYR A 192 -5.21 -10.03 -3.25
N ARG A 193 -5.03 -11.25 -2.71
CA ARG A 193 -6.02 -11.90 -1.85
C ARG A 193 -6.20 -11.16 -0.53
N VAL A 194 -7.44 -11.05 -0.09
CA VAL A 194 -7.83 -10.23 1.08
C VAL A 194 -8.62 -10.99 2.14
N ALA A 195 -8.58 -10.45 3.36
CA ALA A 195 -9.37 -10.90 4.49
C ALA A 195 -10.85 -10.51 4.30
N PRO A 196 -11.81 -11.25 4.90
CA PRO A 196 -11.62 -12.38 5.81
C PRO A 196 -11.42 -13.74 5.11
N HIS A 197 -11.57 -13.80 3.78
CA HIS A 197 -11.50 -15.06 3.01
C HIS A 197 -10.08 -15.60 2.89
N HIS A 198 -9.11 -14.71 2.72
CA HIS A 198 -7.68 -15.01 2.69
C HIS A 198 -6.96 -14.14 3.72
N ARG A 199 -6.78 -14.70 4.91
CA ARG A 199 -6.15 -14.00 6.04
C ARG A 199 -4.64 -13.92 5.92
N TRP A 200 -4.05 -13.09 6.77
CA TRP A 200 -2.60 -13.02 6.94
C TRP A 200 -2.01 -14.44 7.13
N PRO A 201 -0.88 -14.80 6.47
CA PRO A 201 0.01 -13.97 5.65
C PRO A 201 -0.26 -14.02 4.13
N ARG A 202 -1.46 -14.40 3.66
CA ARG A 202 -1.74 -14.54 2.21
C ARG A 202 -1.47 -13.26 1.42
N HIS A 203 -1.70 -12.11 2.03
CA HIS A 203 -1.43 -10.79 1.44
C HIS A 203 0.04 -10.62 1.05
N ILE A 204 0.97 -10.85 1.99
CA ILE A 204 2.41 -10.69 1.71
C ILE A 204 2.94 -11.78 0.79
N THR A 205 2.40 -13.00 0.88
CA THR A 205 2.71 -14.06 -0.09
C THR A 205 2.39 -13.59 -1.51
N ASP A 206 1.22 -13.00 -1.73
CA ASP A 206 0.81 -12.53 -3.05
C ASP A 206 1.69 -11.40 -3.60
N VAL A 207 2.09 -10.45 -2.75
CA VAL A 207 3.03 -9.39 -3.15
C VAL A 207 4.38 -9.97 -3.57
N LYS A 208 4.92 -10.92 -2.79
CA LYS A 208 6.17 -11.60 -3.12
C LYS A 208 6.06 -12.46 -4.38
N THR A 209 4.92 -13.13 -4.60
CA THR A 209 4.64 -13.83 -5.85
C THR A 209 4.63 -12.87 -7.04
N ALA A 210 4.05 -11.67 -6.89
CA ALA A 210 4.08 -10.66 -7.95
C ALA A 210 5.49 -10.13 -8.25
N ILE A 211 6.33 -9.93 -7.22
CA ILE A 211 7.74 -9.55 -7.39
C ILE A 211 8.50 -10.64 -8.16
N ALA A 212 8.39 -11.90 -7.72
CA ALA A 212 9.00 -13.03 -8.39
C ALA A 212 8.53 -13.20 -9.84
N TRP A 213 7.23 -13.01 -10.07
CA TRP A 213 6.67 -13.03 -11.41
C TRP A 213 7.26 -11.91 -12.28
N ALA A 214 7.40 -10.69 -11.75
CA ALA A 214 7.98 -9.57 -12.50
C ALA A 214 9.44 -9.84 -12.88
N ARG A 215 10.27 -10.26 -11.91
CA ARG A 215 11.66 -10.70 -12.15
C ARG A 215 11.75 -11.78 -13.24
N ALA A 216 10.76 -12.66 -13.33
CA ALA A 216 10.74 -13.77 -14.27
C ALA A 216 10.01 -13.50 -15.61
N ASN A 217 9.25 -12.41 -15.77
CA ASN A 217 8.34 -12.25 -16.93
C ASN A 217 8.14 -10.83 -17.47
N VAL A 218 8.64 -9.79 -16.80
CA VAL A 218 8.29 -8.40 -17.15
C VAL A 218 8.90 -7.91 -18.48
N ASP A 219 9.95 -8.57 -18.96
CA ASP A 219 10.57 -8.38 -20.27
C ASP A 219 9.58 -8.55 -21.43
N LYS A 220 8.58 -9.44 -21.28
CA LYS A 220 7.47 -9.62 -22.25
C LYS A 220 6.62 -8.35 -22.43
N PHE A 221 6.76 -7.39 -21.52
CA PHE A 221 6.09 -6.11 -21.50
C PHE A 221 7.06 -4.94 -21.69
N GLY A 222 8.33 -5.22 -22.01
CA GLY A 222 9.40 -4.22 -22.18
C GLY A 222 10.07 -3.78 -20.88
N GLY A 223 9.80 -4.44 -19.75
CA GLY A 223 10.42 -4.11 -18.47
C GLY A 223 11.78 -4.78 -18.27
N ASP A 224 12.64 -4.14 -17.48
CA ASP A 224 13.92 -4.63 -17.02
C ASP A 224 13.74 -5.53 -15.80
N ARG A 225 14.06 -6.82 -15.97
CA ARG A 225 14.03 -7.80 -14.89
C ARG A 225 15.06 -7.49 -13.79
N ASN A 226 16.12 -6.75 -14.12
CA ASN A 226 17.19 -6.41 -13.20
C ASN A 226 16.90 -5.16 -12.37
N PHE A 227 15.80 -4.45 -12.65
CA PHE A 227 15.34 -3.31 -11.84
C PHE A 227 13.84 -3.37 -11.55
N VAL A 228 13.48 -3.80 -10.34
CA VAL A 228 12.09 -3.89 -9.85
C VAL A 228 11.96 -3.09 -8.56
N ALA A 229 11.23 -1.99 -8.60
CA ALA A 229 10.80 -1.24 -7.43
C ALA A 229 9.39 -1.66 -6.98
N VAL A 230 9.07 -1.44 -5.71
CA VAL A 230 7.72 -1.64 -5.16
C VAL A 230 7.22 -0.38 -4.46
N ALA A 231 5.99 0.00 -4.72
CA ALA A 231 5.32 1.11 -4.03
C ALA A 231 3.91 0.72 -3.62
N GLY A 232 3.39 1.33 -2.56
CA GLY A 232 2.02 1.08 -2.19
C GLY A 232 1.45 2.07 -1.18
N CYS A 233 0.13 2.06 -1.08
CA CYS A 233 -0.65 2.98 -0.28
C CYS A 233 -1.27 2.28 0.94
N SER A 234 -1.20 2.85 2.15
CA SER A 234 -1.83 2.33 3.38
C SER A 234 -1.46 0.85 3.63
N ALA A 235 -2.41 -0.09 3.60
CA ALA A 235 -2.14 -1.52 3.65
C ALA A 235 -1.14 -2.00 2.57
N GLY A 236 -1.19 -1.44 1.37
CA GLY A 236 -0.21 -1.69 0.33
C GLY A 236 1.15 -1.06 0.61
N GLY A 237 1.20 0.07 1.31
CA GLY A 237 2.45 0.69 1.78
C GLY A 237 3.12 -0.15 2.87
N HIS A 238 2.32 -0.74 3.77
CA HIS A 238 2.75 -1.77 4.71
C HIS A 238 3.35 -2.98 3.98
N LEU A 239 2.61 -3.56 3.03
CA LEU A 239 3.07 -4.74 2.29
C LEU A 239 4.32 -4.47 1.45
N SER A 240 4.43 -3.28 0.86
CA SER A 240 5.61 -2.86 0.08
C SER A 240 6.84 -2.73 0.98
N ALA A 241 6.70 -2.09 2.14
CA ALA A 241 7.77 -1.98 3.12
C ALA A 241 8.21 -3.34 3.66
N LEU A 242 7.24 -4.21 3.99
CA LEU A 242 7.56 -5.55 4.47
C LEU A 242 8.24 -6.40 3.40
N ALA A 243 7.75 -6.38 2.16
CA ALA A 243 8.35 -7.14 1.06
C ALA A 243 9.81 -6.75 0.84
N GLY A 244 10.12 -5.44 0.85
CA GLY A 244 11.48 -4.97 0.66
C GLY A 244 12.45 -5.27 1.81
N LEU A 245 11.95 -5.45 3.04
CA LEU A 245 12.76 -5.78 4.22
C LEU A 245 12.88 -7.28 4.49
N THR A 246 12.30 -8.13 3.63
CA THR A 246 12.20 -9.56 3.91
C THR A 246 12.57 -10.43 2.70
N HIS A 247 13.38 -9.93 1.76
CA HIS A 247 13.75 -10.69 0.57
C HIS A 247 14.35 -12.07 0.89
N ASP A 248 15.23 -12.14 1.89
CA ASP A 248 15.88 -13.38 2.35
C ASP A 248 15.12 -14.12 3.47
N ASP A 249 13.89 -13.72 3.81
CA ASP A 249 13.13 -14.41 4.86
C ASP A 249 12.71 -15.82 4.40
N PRO A 250 13.21 -16.90 5.04
CA PRO A 250 12.92 -18.28 4.61
C PRO A 250 11.43 -18.62 4.67
N ALA A 251 10.68 -18.05 5.61
CA ALA A 251 9.24 -18.31 5.76
C ALA A 251 8.45 -17.76 4.56
N HIS A 252 8.94 -16.67 3.98
CA HIS A 252 8.36 -16.10 2.78
C HIS A 252 8.84 -16.80 1.51
N GLN A 253 10.11 -17.19 1.45
CA GLN A 253 10.67 -17.90 0.30
C GLN A 253 10.06 -19.30 0.14
N ALA A 254 9.77 -20.00 1.23
CA ALA A 254 9.14 -21.32 1.22
C ALA A 254 7.72 -21.32 0.62
N ALA A 255 7.08 -20.16 0.48
CA ALA A 255 5.77 -20.01 -0.14
C ALA A 255 5.84 -19.71 -1.65
N LEU A 256 7.04 -19.61 -2.22
CA LEU A 256 7.29 -19.34 -3.63
C LEU A 256 7.88 -20.57 -4.34
N PRO A 257 7.84 -20.64 -5.68
CA PRO A 257 8.55 -21.66 -6.43
C PRO A 257 10.05 -21.66 -6.12
N GLU A 258 10.68 -22.84 -6.22
CA GLU A 258 12.12 -22.97 -6.02
C GLU A 258 12.89 -22.06 -6.99
N GLY A 259 13.89 -21.34 -6.48
CA GLY A 259 14.69 -20.38 -7.24
C GLY A 259 14.01 -19.04 -7.57
N ALA A 260 12.79 -18.79 -7.07
CA ALA A 260 12.09 -17.52 -7.29
C ALA A 260 12.81 -16.34 -6.60
N ASP A 261 13.16 -15.30 -7.35
CA ASP A 261 13.72 -14.06 -6.80
C ASP A 261 12.62 -13.10 -6.35
N SER A 262 12.48 -12.87 -5.04
CA SER A 262 11.52 -11.90 -4.48
C SER A 262 12.17 -10.60 -3.98
N SER A 263 13.39 -10.30 -4.41
CA SER A 263 14.11 -9.06 -4.06
C SER A 263 13.60 -7.84 -4.85
N VAL A 264 13.71 -6.65 -4.25
CA VAL A 264 13.35 -5.37 -4.87
C VAL A 264 14.50 -4.38 -4.73
N ASP A 265 14.59 -3.46 -5.70
CA ASP A 265 15.68 -2.50 -5.82
C ASP A 265 15.38 -1.15 -5.17
N ALA A 266 14.11 -0.86 -4.92
CA ALA A 266 13.65 0.35 -4.24
C ALA A 266 12.26 0.14 -3.64
N VAL A 267 11.97 0.86 -2.56
CA VAL A 267 10.66 0.83 -1.91
C VAL A 267 10.10 2.23 -1.72
N VAL A 268 8.83 2.44 -2.07
CA VAL A 268 8.08 3.66 -1.75
C VAL A 268 6.86 3.33 -0.88
N GLY A 269 6.93 3.64 0.41
CA GLY A 269 5.81 3.48 1.34
C GLY A 269 4.98 4.75 1.43
N ILE A 270 3.72 4.70 1.00
CA ILE A 270 2.80 5.85 0.99
C ILE A 270 1.76 5.66 2.10
N TYR A 271 1.80 6.52 3.11
CA TYR A 271 1.00 6.52 4.33
C TYR A 271 0.79 5.11 4.94
N GLY A 272 1.84 4.29 4.92
CA GLY A 272 1.79 2.88 5.30
C GLY A 272 1.70 2.67 6.81
N ARG A 273 1.34 1.45 7.22
CA ARG A 273 1.49 0.98 8.61
C ARG A 273 2.82 0.27 8.77
N TYR A 274 3.60 0.62 9.80
CA TYR A 274 4.96 0.07 9.98
C TYR A 274 5.14 -0.73 11.27
N ASP A 275 4.24 -0.57 12.24
CA ASP A 275 4.23 -1.33 13.49
C ASP A 275 2.82 -1.84 13.82
N TRP A 276 2.63 -3.17 13.76
CA TRP A 276 1.38 -3.85 14.11
C TRP A 276 1.27 -4.20 15.59
N GLU A 277 2.35 -4.03 16.38
CA GLU A 277 2.37 -4.27 17.82
C GLU A 277 2.01 -3.02 18.63
N ASP A 278 2.15 -1.85 18.01
CA ASP A 278 1.91 -0.58 18.66
C ASP A 278 0.47 -0.42 19.15
N ARG A 279 0.35 -0.31 20.48
CA ARG A 279 -0.88 -0.10 21.26
C ARG A 279 -0.76 1.12 22.20
N SER A 280 0.15 2.05 21.91
CA SER A 280 0.47 3.20 22.78
C SER A 280 -0.64 4.25 22.90
N THR A 281 -1.62 4.25 22.00
CA THR A 281 -2.78 5.16 22.05
C THR A 281 -4.09 4.40 21.85
N PRO A 282 -5.24 4.95 22.28
CA PRO A 282 -6.54 4.33 22.06
C PRO A 282 -6.84 4.02 20.58
N GLU A 283 -6.44 4.89 19.67
CA GLU A 283 -6.56 4.73 18.21
C GLU A 283 -5.77 3.50 17.75
N ARG A 284 -4.53 3.37 18.25
CA ARG A 284 -3.63 2.26 17.93
C ARG A 284 -4.15 0.93 18.48
N VAL A 285 -4.72 0.93 19.70
CA VAL A 285 -5.41 -0.24 20.28
C VAL A 285 -6.58 -0.68 19.38
N ARG A 286 -7.47 0.24 18.97
CA ARG A 286 -8.60 -0.08 18.09
C ARG A 286 -8.16 -0.68 16.75
N PHE A 287 -7.01 -0.23 16.24
CA PHE A 287 -6.45 -0.77 15.02
C PHE A 287 -5.91 -2.20 15.20
N VAL A 288 -5.23 -2.47 16.32
CA VAL A 288 -4.78 -3.83 16.65
C VAL A 288 -5.96 -4.77 16.84
N ASP A 289 -7.06 -4.32 17.48
CA ASP A 289 -8.30 -5.11 17.57
C ASP A 289 -8.85 -5.47 16.17
N PHE A 290 -8.77 -4.55 15.21
CA PHE A 290 -9.15 -4.82 13.82
C PHE A 290 -8.23 -5.87 13.17
N LEU A 291 -6.91 -5.75 13.35
CA LEU A 291 -5.94 -6.75 12.87
C LEU A 291 -6.22 -8.13 13.48
N GLU A 292 -6.42 -8.22 14.79
CA GLU A 292 -6.73 -9.46 15.50
C GLU A 292 -8.00 -10.12 14.99
N ARG A 293 -9.08 -9.36 14.81
CA ARG A 293 -10.42 -9.93 14.54
C ARG A 293 -10.68 -10.20 13.07
N VAL A 294 -10.16 -9.36 12.18
CA VAL A 294 -10.50 -9.37 10.75
C VAL A 294 -9.35 -9.93 9.92
N VAL A 295 -8.15 -9.33 10.06
CA VAL A 295 -7.03 -9.59 9.14
C VAL A 295 -6.30 -10.89 9.49
N VAL A 296 -6.01 -11.11 10.78
CA VAL A 296 -5.22 -12.24 11.27
C VAL A 296 -6.09 -13.36 11.84
N LYS A 297 -7.17 -13.01 12.57
CA LYS A 297 -7.99 -13.94 13.37
C LYS A 297 -7.17 -14.72 14.40
N LYS A 298 -6.20 -14.03 15.02
CA LYS A 298 -5.41 -14.49 16.16
C LYS A 298 -5.21 -13.31 17.09
N SER A 299 -5.11 -13.57 18.39
CA SER A 299 -4.81 -12.51 19.35
C SER A 299 -3.31 -12.27 19.44
N ILE A 300 -2.89 -11.00 19.45
CA ILE A 300 -1.51 -10.56 19.67
C ILE A 300 -0.99 -10.99 21.04
N ALA A 301 -1.87 -11.09 22.05
CA ALA A 301 -1.47 -11.54 23.39
C ALA A 301 -1.02 -13.01 23.42
N ARG A 302 -1.52 -13.84 22.49
CA ARG A 302 -1.18 -15.27 22.40
C ARG A 302 -0.23 -15.60 21.26
N HIS A 303 -0.22 -14.75 20.23
CA HIS A 303 0.56 -14.93 19.02
C HIS A 303 1.34 -13.65 18.67
N PRO A 304 2.14 -13.10 19.60
CA PRO A 304 2.88 -11.85 19.36
C PRO A 304 3.82 -11.97 18.15
N GLU A 305 4.37 -13.16 17.90
CA GLU A 305 5.23 -13.45 16.77
C GLU A 305 4.58 -13.11 15.43
N VAL A 306 3.27 -13.34 15.27
CA VAL A 306 2.56 -13.08 14.01
C VAL A 306 2.50 -11.58 13.70
N PHE A 307 2.35 -10.74 14.72
CA PHE A 307 2.24 -9.29 14.58
C PHE A 307 3.62 -8.65 14.46
N ARG A 308 4.60 -9.14 15.22
CA ARG A 308 6.01 -8.76 15.05
C ARG A 308 6.51 -9.09 13.66
N ASP A 309 6.23 -10.30 13.18
CA ASP A 309 6.65 -10.75 11.86
C ASP A 309 6.00 -9.95 10.74
N ALA A 310 4.79 -9.43 10.98
CA ALA A 310 4.08 -8.54 10.09
C ALA A 310 4.50 -7.07 10.20
N SER A 311 5.35 -6.68 11.15
CA SER A 311 5.72 -5.28 11.39
C SER A 311 7.01 -4.90 10.63
N PRO A 312 6.96 -4.06 9.57
CA PRO A 312 8.16 -3.59 8.88
C PRO A 312 9.26 -3.05 9.82
N ILE A 313 8.90 -2.33 10.88
CA ILE A 313 9.87 -1.78 11.82
C ILE A 313 10.73 -2.86 12.52
N ALA A 314 10.17 -4.05 12.75
CA ALA A 314 10.86 -5.18 13.33
C ALA A 314 11.75 -5.93 12.33
N ARG A 315 11.62 -5.62 11.03
CA ARG A 315 12.39 -6.24 9.94
C ARG A 315 13.52 -5.35 9.40
N VAL A 316 13.73 -4.16 9.97
CA VAL A 316 14.80 -3.25 9.53
C VAL A 316 16.18 -3.91 9.70
N HIS A 317 16.99 -3.88 8.63
CA HIS A 317 18.35 -4.41 8.61
C HIS A 317 19.28 -3.54 7.75
N ARG A 318 20.60 -3.73 7.89
CA ARG A 318 21.63 -2.90 7.22
C ARG A 318 21.59 -2.96 5.69
N ASN A 319 21.17 -4.11 5.15
CA ASN A 319 21.05 -4.36 3.71
C ASN A 319 19.69 -3.95 3.14
N ALA A 320 18.87 -3.17 3.85
CA ALA A 320 17.59 -2.73 3.31
C ALA A 320 17.83 -1.98 1.99
N PRO A 321 16.97 -2.14 0.97
CA PRO A 321 17.09 -1.38 -0.28
C PRO A 321 16.91 0.12 -0.02
N PRO A 322 17.14 0.99 -1.01
CA PRO A 322 16.70 2.38 -0.94
C PRO A 322 15.20 2.50 -0.61
N PHE A 323 14.86 3.37 0.35
CA PHE A 323 13.49 3.64 0.77
C PHE A 323 13.11 5.11 0.59
N LEU A 324 11.86 5.34 0.21
CA LEU A 324 11.16 6.61 0.37
C LEU A 324 9.86 6.38 1.13
N VAL A 325 9.68 7.11 2.23
CA VAL A 325 8.41 7.11 2.98
C VAL A 325 7.72 8.45 2.78
N ILE A 326 6.44 8.42 2.42
CA ILE A 326 5.62 9.63 2.23
C ILE A 326 4.41 9.53 3.13
N HIS A 327 4.17 10.51 4.00
CA HIS A 327 3.06 10.45 4.97
C HIS A 327 2.42 11.83 5.18
N GLY A 328 1.12 11.88 5.40
CA GLY A 328 0.41 13.13 5.70
C GLY A 328 0.50 13.53 7.17
N SER A 329 0.74 14.81 7.46
CA SER A 329 0.84 15.29 8.85
C SER A 329 -0.49 15.34 9.61
N LYS A 330 -1.63 15.22 8.91
CA LYS A 330 -2.99 15.17 9.49
C LYS A 330 -3.69 13.83 9.21
N ASP A 331 -2.94 12.75 9.02
CA ASP A 331 -3.51 11.41 8.84
C ASP A 331 -4.23 10.94 10.11
N SER A 332 -5.56 10.82 10.02
CA SER A 332 -6.45 10.42 11.12
C SER A 332 -6.64 8.91 11.25
N VAL A 333 -6.13 8.11 10.30
CA VAL A 333 -6.27 6.65 10.27
C VAL A 333 -4.97 6.00 10.74
N ILE A 334 -3.84 6.46 10.21
CA ILE A 334 -2.50 6.01 10.58
C ILE A 334 -1.70 7.24 11.01
N PRO A 335 -1.52 7.45 12.33
CA PRO A 335 -0.79 8.61 12.83
C PRO A 335 0.60 8.75 12.22
N VAL A 336 1.00 9.96 11.85
CA VAL A 336 2.27 10.26 11.17
C VAL A 336 3.50 9.78 11.96
N GLU A 337 3.40 9.67 13.28
CA GLU A 337 4.43 9.15 14.17
C GLU A 337 4.85 7.71 13.81
N GLN A 338 3.97 6.92 13.20
CA GLN A 338 4.31 5.58 12.68
C GLN A 338 5.38 5.66 11.58
N ALA A 339 5.23 6.60 10.65
CA ALA A 339 6.23 6.83 9.62
C ALA A 339 7.52 7.43 10.19
N ARG A 340 7.41 8.43 11.09
CA ARG A 340 8.58 9.05 11.73
C ARG A 340 9.45 8.01 12.45
N SER A 341 8.84 7.18 13.30
CA SER A 341 9.54 6.14 14.07
C SER A 341 10.19 5.08 13.15
N PHE A 342 9.49 4.68 12.09
CA PHE A 342 10.01 3.72 11.13
C PHE A 342 11.21 4.29 10.34
N VAL A 343 11.10 5.53 9.85
CA VAL A 343 12.17 6.22 9.11
C VAL A 343 13.39 6.43 9.98
N GLU A 344 13.20 6.86 11.23
CA GLU A 344 14.30 7.03 12.19
C GLU A 344 15.05 5.71 12.39
N ARG A 345 14.31 4.63 12.65
CA ARG A 345 14.90 3.29 12.80
C ARG A 345 15.62 2.83 11.54
N LEU A 346 15.04 3.07 10.37
CA LEU A 346 15.61 2.67 9.09
C LEU A 346 16.89 3.45 8.77
N ARG A 347 16.92 4.76 9.01
CA ARG A 347 18.11 5.62 8.85
C ARG A 347 19.24 5.23 9.80
N ALA A 348 18.92 4.80 11.01
CA ALA A 348 19.92 4.40 12.00
C ALA A 348 20.64 3.09 11.64
N VAL A 349 20.08 2.27 10.74
CA VAL A 349 20.57 0.90 10.48
C VAL A 349 20.94 0.68 9.02
N SER A 350 20.17 1.19 8.06
CA SER A 350 20.37 0.94 6.63
C SER A 350 21.61 1.65 6.09
N HIS A 351 22.36 0.95 5.23
CA HIS A 351 23.43 1.56 4.44
C HIS A 351 22.92 2.22 3.15
N SER A 352 21.67 1.94 2.78
CA SER A 352 21.02 2.52 1.61
C SER A 352 20.37 3.85 1.94
N MET A 353 20.07 4.59 0.88
CA MET A 353 19.37 5.86 0.94
C MET A 353 17.97 5.76 1.55
N VAL A 354 17.62 6.68 2.46
CA VAL A 354 16.29 6.74 3.11
C VAL A 354 15.73 8.17 3.04
N GLY A 355 14.81 8.37 2.09
CA GLY A 355 14.02 9.59 1.96
C GLY A 355 12.77 9.57 2.85
N TYR A 356 12.37 10.75 3.34
CA TYR A 356 11.12 10.92 4.08
C TYR A 356 10.47 12.25 3.74
N LEU A 357 9.25 12.18 3.21
CA LEU A 357 8.41 13.31 2.86
C LEU A 357 7.17 13.32 3.74
N GLU A 358 7.11 14.27 4.67
CA GLU A 358 5.90 14.56 5.42
C GLU A 358 5.11 15.66 4.71
N LEU A 359 3.90 15.36 4.23
CA LEU A 359 3.07 16.31 3.50
C LEU A 359 2.23 17.16 4.47
N PRO A 360 2.44 18.48 4.55
CA PRO A 360 1.72 19.34 5.48
C PRO A 360 0.21 19.32 5.21
N GLY A 361 -0.56 19.03 6.25
CA GLY A 361 -2.02 19.08 6.22
C GLY A 361 -2.69 17.92 5.47
N ALA A 362 -1.93 16.99 4.90
CA ALA A 362 -2.50 15.85 4.18
C ALA A 362 -3.15 14.85 5.14
N GLY A 363 -4.36 14.40 4.80
CA GLY A 363 -5.05 13.30 5.49
C GLY A 363 -4.73 11.93 4.87
N HIS A 364 -5.39 10.88 5.39
CA HIS A 364 -5.26 9.53 4.83
C HIS A 364 -5.87 9.46 3.43
N GLY A 365 -5.20 8.79 2.49
CA GLY A 365 -5.73 8.61 1.12
C GLY A 365 -5.68 9.87 0.25
N TYR A 366 -4.80 10.84 0.55
CA TYR A 366 -4.64 12.07 -0.23
C TYR A 366 -4.37 11.80 -1.72
N ASP A 367 -3.77 10.66 -2.08
CA ASP A 367 -3.47 10.29 -3.47
C ASP A 367 -4.72 10.09 -4.35
N LEU A 368 -5.89 9.92 -3.74
CA LEU A 368 -7.17 9.78 -4.43
C LEU A 368 -7.95 11.09 -4.50
N ILE A 369 -7.90 11.88 -3.43
CA ILE A 369 -8.85 12.98 -3.17
C ILE A 369 -8.23 14.37 -3.29
N ASP A 370 -6.90 14.47 -3.26
CA ASP A 370 -6.16 15.73 -3.25
C ASP A 370 -5.12 15.72 -4.37
N GLY A 371 -5.48 16.28 -5.52
CA GLY A 371 -4.62 16.29 -6.71
C GLY A 371 -3.29 16.99 -6.50
N GLU A 372 -3.24 18.02 -5.65
CA GLU A 372 -2.02 18.79 -5.40
C GLU A 372 -1.02 17.95 -4.62
N ARG A 373 -1.47 17.38 -3.49
CA ARG A 373 -0.62 16.52 -2.67
C ARG A 373 -0.31 15.19 -3.36
N ALA A 374 -1.25 14.65 -4.13
CA ALA A 374 -1.02 13.48 -4.96
C ALA A 374 0.05 13.73 -6.02
N GLY A 375 -0.02 14.88 -6.71
CA GLY A 375 0.95 15.30 -7.71
C GLY A 375 2.34 15.51 -7.13
N ALA A 376 2.44 16.20 -6.00
CA ALA A 376 3.71 16.39 -5.27
C ALA A 376 4.32 15.05 -4.83
N ALA A 377 3.53 14.17 -4.21
CA ALA A 377 3.99 12.85 -3.81
C ALA A 377 4.43 11.99 -5.00
N ALA A 378 3.65 11.98 -6.08
CA ALA A 378 3.97 11.26 -7.31
C ALA A 378 5.26 11.78 -7.94
N HIS A 379 5.48 13.10 -7.94
CA HIS A 379 6.72 13.67 -8.45
C HIS A 379 7.91 13.31 -7.57
N ALA A 380 7.82 13.48 -6.26
CA ALA A 380 8.88 13.15 -5.34
C ALA A 380 9.28 11.67 -5.44
N ALA A 381 8.29 10.77 -5.50
CA ALA A 381 8.53 9.35 -5.72
C ALA A 381 9.18 9.06 -7.08
N SER A 382 8.77 9.74 -8.15
CA SER A 382 9.42 9.59 -9.46
C SER A 382 10.88 10.03 -9.46
N LEU A 383 11.21 11.14 -8.79
CA LEU A 383 12.59 11.63 -8.68
C LEU A 383 13.47 10.64 -7.93
N PHE A 384 12.99 10.16 -6.78
CA PHE A 384 13.65 9.12 -5.99
C PHE A 384 13.89 7.86 -6.82
N LEU A 385 12.86 7.33 -7.46
CA LEU A 385 12.94 6.08 -8.23
C LEU A 385 13.90 6.19 -9.43
N ASN A 386 13.85 7.30 -10.18
CA ASN A 386 14.80 7.54 -11.27
C ASN A 386 16.24 7.71 -10.76
N GLN A 387 16.43 8.33 -9.59
CA GLN A 387 17.76 8.42 -8.98
C GLN A 387 18.32 7.06 -8.62
N VAL A 388 17.50 6.20 -7.98
CA VAL A 388 17.92 4.84 -7.62
C VAL A 388 18.26 4.02 -8.87
N TYR A 389 17.43 4.11 -9.92
CA TYR A 389 17.69 3.44 -11.19
C TYR A 389 19.02 3.87 -11.82
N ARG A 390 19.25 5.18 -11.98
CA ARG A 390 20.52 5.72 -12.53
C ARG A 390 21.72 5.28 -11.70
N THR A 391 21.60 5.32 -10.37
CA THR A 391 22.68 4.89 -9.47
C THR A 391 23.01 3.41 -9.67
N LYS A 392 22.00 2.54 -9.79
CA LYS A 392 22.21 1.11 -10.04
C LYS A 392 22.91 0.84 -11.37
N ILE A 393 22.46 1.51 -12.44
CA ILE A 393 23.08 1.36 -13.78
C ILE A 393 24.55 1.82 -13.76
N GLN A 394 24.85 2.93 -13.06
CA GLN A 394 26.22 3.42 -12.93
C GLN A 394 27.14 2.48 -12.14
N ILE A 395 26.63 1.86 -11.08
CA ILE A 395 27.40 0.86 -10.31
C ILE A 395 27.67 -0.37 -11.18
N GLY A 396 26.65 -0.92 -11.83
CA GLY A 396 26.81 -2.08 -12.71
C GLY A 396 27.78 -1.81 -13.88
N ALA A 397 27.79 -0.60 -14.44
CA ALA A 397 28.74 -0.23 -15.49
C ALA A 397 30.20 -0.17 -14.99
N LYS A 398 30.43 0.16 -13.71
CA LYS A 398 31.78 0.22 -13.11
C LYS A 398 32.33 -1.16 -12.73
N GLU A 399 31.48 -2.14 -12.45
CA GLU A 399 31.90 -3.51 -12.11
C GLU A 399 32.32 -4.33 -13.34
N VAL A 400 31.97 -3.88 -14.55
CA VAL A 400 32.29 -4.56 -15.83
C VAL A 400 33.61 -4.05 -16.45
N ILE A 401 34.17 -2.94 -15.96
CA ILE A 401 35.45 -2.35 -16.36
C ILE A 401 36.52 -2.80 -15.37
#